data_AF-A0A838S4I4-F1
#
_entry.id   AF-A0A838S4I4-F1
#
_cell.length_a   1.000
_cell.length_b   1.000
_cell.length_c   1.000
_cell.angle_alpha   90.00
_cell.angle_beta   90.00
_cell.angle_gamma   90.00
#
_symmetry.space_group_name_H-M   'P 1'
#
loop_
_entity.id
_entity.type
_entity.pdbx_description
1 polymer ?
#
loop_
_entity_poly.entity_id
_entity_poly.type
_entity_poly.pdbx_seq_one_letter_code
_entity_poly.pdbx_strand_id
1 'polypeptide(L)' 'MLDALSDGWQWVVRWWGGVELWLTQLWLPVQVTVLMAVLLPVCWWAAKGIDRGVDLASERLGRQADADDGAGER' A
#
# COMPACT_ATOMS: atom_id res chain seq x y z
N MET A 1 -9.73 20.42 9.16
CA MET A 1 -8.85 19.23 9.03
C MET A 1 -9.69 17.95 8.93
N LEU A 2 -10.61 17.70 9.87
CA LEU A 2 -11.57 16.59 9.75
C LEU A 2 -12.49 16.72 8.52
N ASP A 3 -12.93 17.94 8.17
CA ASP A 3 -13.72 18.18 6.94
C ASP A 3 -12.94 17.90 5.65
N ALA A 4 -11.66 18.29 5.59
CA ALA A 4 -10.84 18.00 4.41
C ALA A 4 -10.59 16.49 4.22
N LEU A 5 -10.48 15.75 5.33
CA LEU A 5 -10.39 14.29 5.32
C LEU A 5 -11.73 13.63 4.94
N SER A 6 -12.86 14.15 5.44
CA SER A 6 -14.18 13.64 5.10
C SER A 6 -14.52 13.93 3.64
N ASP A 7 -14.24 15.11 3.12
CA ASP A 7 -14.42 15.47 1.71
C ASP A 7 -13.61 14.56 0.78
N GLY A 8 -12.33 14.34 1.13
CA GLY A 8 -11.48 13.40 0.42
C GLY A 8 -12.02 11.97 0.46
N TRP A 9 -12.49 11.52 1.62
CA TRP A 9 -13.09 10.19 1.79
C TRP A 9 -14.37 10.03 0.97
N GLN A 10 -15.26 11.01 0.99
CA GLN A 10 -16.50 11.00 0.20
C GLN A 10 -16.22 10.99 -1.30
N TRP A 11 -15.17 11.69 -1.75
CA TRP A 11 -14.73 11.63 -3.13
C TRP A 11 -14.30 10.22 -3.53
N VAL A 12 -13.51 9.54 -2.69
CA VAL A 12 -13.11 8.14 -2.90
C VAL A 12 -14.34 7.23 -2.96
N VAL A 13 -15.29 7.38 -2.04
CA VAL A 13 -16.52 6.57 -2.02
C VAL A 13 -17.35 6.75 -3.30
N ARG A 14 -17.50 7.97 -3.80
CA ARG A 14 -18.26 8.24 -5.03
C ARG A 14 -17.57 7.68 -6.27
N TRP A 15 -16.25 7.83 -6.36
CA TRP A 15 -15.48 7.24 -7.45
C TRP A 15 -15.53 5.70 -7.40
N TRP A 16 -15.37 5.11 -6.21
CA TRP A 16 -15.50 3.68 -5.99
C TRP A 16 -16.89 3.16 -6.36
N GLY A 17 -17.96 3.91 -6.05
CA GLY A 17 -19.31 3.57 -6.48
C GLY A 17 -19.46 3.47 -8.00
N GLY A 18 -18.72 4.29 -8.76
CA GLY A 18 -18.64 4.15 -10.22
C GLY A 18 -17.89 2.90 -10.67
N VAL A 19 -16.81 2.54 -9.98
CA VAL A 19 -16.05 1.30 -10.22
C VAL A 19 -16.90 0.06 -9.94
N GLU A 20 -17.66 0.08 -8.84
CA GLU A 20 -18.60 -0.98 -8.47
C GLU A 20 -19.68 -1.18 -9.54
N LEU A 21 -20.27 -0.10 -10.04
CA LEU A 21 -21.25 -0.16 -11.13
C LEU A 21 -20.67 -0.72 -12.43
N TRP A 22 -19.45 -0.31 -12.79
CA TRP A 22 -18.74 -0.85 -13.96
C TRP A 22 -18.47 -2.35 -13.80
N LEU A 23 -17.96 -2.78 -12.63
CA LEU A 23 -17.66 -4.18 -12.35
C LEU A 23 -18.92 -5.04 -12.35
N THR A 24 -20.00 -4.60 -11.70
CA THR A 24 -21.26 -5.36 -11.57
C THR A 24 -21.98 -5.57 -12.90
N GLN A 25 -21.79 -4.68 -13.88
CA GLN A 25 -22.30 -4.86 -15.24
C GLN A 25 -21.49 -5.83 -16.10
N LEU A 26 -20.26 -6.18 -15.70
CA LEU A 26 -19.46 -7.16 -16.43
C LEU A 26 -20.00 -8.57 -16.24
N TRP A 27 -19.78 -9.40 -17.25
CA TRP A 27 -20.00 -10.84 -17.15
C TRP A 27 -19.11 -11.45 -16.05
N LEU A 28 -19.66 -12.42 -15.31
CA LEU A 28 -19.00 -13.09 -14.17
C LEU A 28 -17.56 -13.59 -14.47
N PRO A 29 -17.27 -14.25 -15.61
CA PRO A 29 -15.88 -14.63 -15.92
C PRO A 29 -14.95 -13.43 -16.16
N VAL A 30 -15.47 -12.32 -16.69
CA VAL A 30 -14.70 -11.09 -16.89
C VAL A 30 -14.42 -10.42 -15.55
N GLN A 31 -15.40 -10.39 -14.62
CA GLN A 31 -15.19 -9.88 -13.26
C GLN A 31 -14.06 -10.61 -12.54
N VAL A 32 -14.07 -11.95 -12.55
CA VAL A 32 -13.03 -12.77 -11.91
C VAL A 32 -11.66 -12.54 -12.56
N THR A 33 -11.63 -12.39 -13.89
CA THR A 33 -10.39 -12.09 -14.62
C THR A 33 -9.81 -10.74 -14.20
N VAL A 34 -10.64 -9.69 -14.15
CA VAL A 34 -10.23 -8.36 -13.70
C VAL A 34 -9.79 -8.39 -12.24
N LEU A 35 -10.54 -9.07 -11.37
CA LEU A 35 -10.19 -9.26 -9.96
C LEU A 35 -8.81 -9.91 -9.84
N MET A 36 -8.57 -11.05 -10.50
CA MET A 36 -7.28 -11.73 -10.45
C MET A 36 -6.16 -10.85 -11.03
N ALA A 37 -6.42 -10.18 -12.16
CA ALA A 37 -5.47 -9.29 -12.81
C ALA A 37 -5.08 -8.07 -11.95
N VAL A 38 -5.92 -7.64 -11.01
CA VAL A 38 -5.64 -6.50 -10.11
C VAL A 38 -5.16 -6.97 -8.73
N LEU A 39 -5.81 -7.98 -8.15
CA LEU A 39 -5.53 -8.46 -6.79
C LEU A 39 -4.15 -9.13 -6.70
N LEU A 40 -3.76 -9.94 -7.70
CA LEU A 40 -2.44 -10.57 -7.75
C LEU A 40 -1.30 -9.54 -7.75
N PRO A 41 -1.28 -8.53 -8.64
CA PRO A 41 -0.22 -7.54 -8.62
C PRO A 41 -0.30 -6.62 -7.41
N VAL A 42 -1.48 -6.30 -6.88
CA VAL A 42 -1.60 -5.51 -5.63
C VAL A 42 -1.00 -6.27 -4.46
N CYS A 43 -1.30 -7.57 -4.33
CA CYS A 43 -0.73 -8.41 -3.29
C CYS A 43 0.80 -8.52 -3.42
N TRP A 44 1.29 -8.73 -4.65
CA TRP A 44 2.72 -8.78 -4.93
C TRP A 44 3.42 -7.45 -4.64
N TRP A 45 2.81 -6.32 -5.00
CA TRP A 45 3.31 -4.99 -4.69
C TRP A 45 3.32 -4.70 -3.19
N ALA A 46 2.28 -5.10 -2.47
CA ALA A 46 2.21 -4.93 -1.03
C ALA A 46 3.34 -5.71 -0.33
N ALA A 47 3.55 -6.98 -0.70
CA ALA A 47 4.65 -7.78 -0.20
C ALA A 47 6.01 -7.10 -0.48
N LYS A 48 6.25 -6.70 -1.74
CA LYS A 48 7.48 -5.98 -2.11
C LYS A 48 7.67 -4.65 -1.38
N GLY A 49 6.58 -3.95 -1.12
CA GLY A 49 6.59 -2.68 -0.42
C GLY A 49 6.98 -2.85 1.05
N ILE A 50 6.44 -3.89 1.70
CA ILE A 50 6.79 -4.24 3.08
C ILE A 50 8.26 -4.67 3.15
N ASP A 51 8.70 -5.57 2.27
CA ASP A 51 10.09 -6.04 2.26
C ASP A 51 11.07 -4.87 2.10
N ARG A 52 10.81 -3.97 1.14
CA ARG A 52 11.62 -2.76 0.97
C ARG A 52 11.54 -1.80 2.16
N GLY A 53 10.38 -1.69 2.79
CA GLY A 53 10.21 -0.88 3.99
C GLY A 53 11.07 -1.39 5.15
N VAL A 54 11.12 -2.72 5.31
CA VAL A 54 11.94 -3.41 6.31
C VAL A 54 13.43 -3.25 6.00
N ASP A 55 13.84 -3.39 4.74
CA ASP A 55 15.24 -3.17 4.32
C ASP A 55 15.69 -1.74 4.64
N LEU A 56 14.86 -0.75 4.30
CA LEU A 56 15.15 0.66 4.54
C LEU A 56 15.18 1.00 6.05
N ALA A 57 14.30 0.38 6.83
CA ALA A 57 14.29 0.53 8.29
C ALA A 57 15.55 -0.10 8.93
N SER A 58 15.95 -1.28 8.46
CA SER A 58 17.16 -1.98 8.91
C SER A 58 18.42 -1.19 8.61
N GLU A 59 18.55 -0.59 7.42
CA GLU A 59 19.69 0.28 7.09
C GLU A 59 19.75 1.55 7.96
N ARG A 60 18.59 2.08 8.35
CA ARG A 60 18.51 3.25 9.25
C ARG A 60 18.93 2.89 10.67
N LEU A 61 18.46 1.76 11.17
CA LEU A 61 18.77 1.24 12.51
C LEU A 61 20.22 0.76 12.64
N GLY A 62 20.75 0.07 11.63
CA GLY A 62 22.15 -0.38 11.61
C GLY A 62 23.14 0.79 11.68
N ARG A 63 22.88 1.89 10.96
CA ARG A 63 23.69 3.12 11.05
C ARG A 63 23.69 3.74 12.46
N GLN A 64 22.63 3.54 13.25
CA GLN A 64 22.57 4.02 14.63
C GLN A 64 23.30 3.06 15.59
N ALA A 65 23.27 1.76 15.34
CA ALA A 65 24.03 0.78 16.12
C ALA A 65 25.55 0.97 15.94
N ASP A 66 26.03 1.21 14.72
CA ASP A 66 27.46 1.48 14.46
C ASP A 66 27.93 2.81 15.09
N ALA A 67 27.03 3.79 15.24
CA ALA A 67 27.34 5.07 15.88
C ALA A 67 27.43 4.98 17.41
N ASP A 68 26.76 3.99 18.02
CA ASP A 68 26.79 3.71 19.47
C ASP A 68 28.03 2.89 19.87
N ASP A 69 28.46 1.95 19.02
CA ASP A 69 29.65 1.11 19.25
C ASP A 69 30.98 1.92 19.24
N GLY A 70 31.11 2.89 18.32
CA GLY A 70 32.30 3.76 18.23
C GLY A 70 32.42 4.84 19.33
N ALA A 71 31.38 5.02 20.15
CA ALA A 71 31.39 5.95 21.28
C ALA A 71 31.84 5.28 22.60
N GLY A 72 31.87 3.94 22.66
CA GLY A 72 32.29 3.16 23.83
C GLY A 72 33.80 2.87 23.93
N GLU A 73 34.57 3.11 22.87
CA GLU A 73 36.01 2.79 22.79
C GLU A 73 36.96 3.97 23.13
N ARG A 74 36.48 5.06 23.74
CA ARG A 74 37.30 6.21 24.19
C ARG A 74 37.34 6.35 25.70
#